data_AF-A0A1M6AYC3-F1
#
_entry.id   AF-A0A1M6AYC3-F1
#
_cell.length_a   1.000
_cell.length_b   1.000
_cell.length_c   1.000
_cell.angle_alpha   90.00
_cell.angle_beta   90.00
_cell.angle_gamma   90.00
#
_symmetry.space_group_name_H-M   'P 1'
#
loop_
_entity.id
_entity.type
_entity.pdbx_description
1 polymer ?
#
loop_
_entity_poly.entity_id
_entity_poly.type
_entity_poly.pdbx_seq_one_letter_code
_entity_poly.pdbx_strand_id
1 'polypeptide(L)'
;MKYVLIVLMSLFFLSGCMVPVKPRQPGGELASSVPMPTVSAPADTCHTLYTCALKIRARIADHVTQGPYDKKLLAKVNFQLNDKAEVIAVRLVQSSGEKQFDQAAIRAVRQSFPMADLLRLDKQTYQHFTNLNVMIKPE
;
A
#
# COMPACT_ATOMS: atom_id res chain seq x y z
N MET A 1 -15.60 8.01 11.53
CA MET A 1 -15.79 9.18 10.65
C MET A 1 -15.11 8.89 9.33
N LYS A 2 -15.82 9.10 8.20
CA LYS A 2 -15.43 8.68 6.84
C LYS A 2 -14.45 9.69 6.22
N TYR A 3 -13.42 9.22 5.51
CA TYR A 3 -12.48 10.07 4.76
C TYR A 3 -12.47 9.72 3.26
N VAL A 4 -12.30 10.76 2.45
CA VAL A 4 -12.24 10.79 0.98
C VAL A 4 -10.77 10.83 0.56
N LEU A 5 -10.35 9.96 -0.37
CA LEU A 5 -9.03 9.99 -1.00
C LEU A 5 -9.16 10.51 -2.43
N ILE A 6 -8.50 11.64 -2.73
CA ILE A 6 -8.44 12.25 -4.05
C ILE A 6 -7.14 11.84 -4.73
N VAL A 7 -7.24 11.25 -5.93
CA VAL A 7 -6.11 11.00 -6.82
C VAL A 7 -5.97 12.21 -7.74
N LEU A 8 -4.95 13.04 -7.52
CA LEU A 8 -4.59 14.13 -8.43
C LEU A 8 -3.67 13.59 -9.53
N MET A 9 -4.23 13.40 -10.73
CA MET A 9 -3.44 13.33 -11.98
C MET A 9 -3.23 14.75 -12.49
N SER A 10 -1.97 15.19 -12.51
CA SER A 10 -1.57 16.50 -13.02
C SER A 10 -1.68 16.59 -14.54
N LEU A 11 -2.02 17.80 -14.97
CA LEU A 11 -2.35 18.26 -16.31
C LEU A 11 -1.19 18.15 -17.32
N PHE A 12 -1.53 17.70 -18.53
CA PHE A 12 -0.85 18.14 -19.75
C PHE A 12 -1.70 19.26 -20.40
N PHE A 13 -1.15 20.46 -20.37
CA PHE A 13 -1.56 21.57 -21.23
C PHE A 13 -1.19 21.24 -22.68
N LEU A 14 -2.11 21.44 -23.63
CA LEU A 14 -1.80 21.86 -25.00
C LEU A 14 -3.08 22.39 -25.70
N SER A 15 -2.97 23.65 -26.13
CA SER A 15 -3.65 24.32 -27.26
C SER A 15 -5.13 24.07 -27.58
N GLY A 16 -5.93 25.12 -27.31
CA GLY A 16 -6.66 25.89 -28.33
C GLY A 16 -7.61 25.17 -29.30
N CYS A 17 -8.91 25.36 -29.09
CA CYS A 17 -9.90 25.82 -30.10
C CYS A 17 -11.27 26.01 -29.42
N MET A 18 -11.85 27.20 -29.57
CA MET A 18 -13.23 27.52 -29.15
C MET A 18 -14.24 26.76 -30.02
N VAL A 19 -15.21 26.08 -29.39
CA VAL A 19 -16.38 25.49 -30.06
C VAL A 19 -17.63 25.83 -29.22
N PRO A 20 -18.75 26.26 -29.84
CA PRO A 20 -19.92 26.77 -29.13
C PRO A 20 -20.71 25.69 -28.38
N VAL A 21 -21.27 26.11 -27.24
CA VAL A 21 -22.01 25.30 -26.27
C VAL A 21 -23.42 24.94 -26.78
N LYS A 22 -23.76 23.65 -26.78
CA LYS A 22 -25.11 23.12 -26.99
C LYS A 22 -25.70 22.66 -25.65
N PRO A 23 -26.93 23.06 -25.26
CA PRO A 23 -27.55 22.54 -24.04
C PRO A 23 -28.03 21.10 -24.27
N ARG A 24 -27.65 20.18 -23.39
CA ARG A 24 -28.20 18.82 -23.30
C ARG A 24 -28.45 18.47 -21.84
N GLN A 25 -29.71 18.47 -21.44
CA GLN A 25 -30.27 17.62 -20.38
C GLN A 25 -31.35 16.76 -21.08
N PRO A 26 -31.90 15.69 -20.47
CA PRO A 26 -31.57 14.98 -19.23
C PRO A 26 -31.34 13.47 -19.48
N GLY A 27 -30.93 12.70 -18.47
CA GLY A 27 -30.95 11.24 -18.55
C GLY A 27 -29.90 10.62 -17.64
N GLY A 28 -30.35 9.76 -16.73
CA GLY A 28 -29.58 9.33 -15.58
C GLY A 28 -28.47 8.34 -15.89
N GLU A 29 -27.50 8.32 -15.00
CA GLU A 29 -26.57 7.22 -14.84
C GLU A 29 -26.37 6.97 -13.35
N LEU A 30 -27.08 5.93 -12.90
CA LEU A 30 -26.63 4.92 -11.95
C LEU A 30 -25.46 5.33 -11.06
N ALA A 31 -25.78 5.59 -9.80
CA ALA A 31 -24.84 5.52 -8.70
C ALA A 31 -24.21 4.11 -8.66
N SER A 32 -23.09 3.93 -9.37
CA SER A 32 -22.20 2.78 -9.19
C SER A 32 -21.37 3.03 -7.95
N SER A 33 -22.03 2.95 -6.79
CA SER A 33 -21.39 2.84 -5.49
C SER A 33 -20.78 1.45 -5.40
N VAL A 34 -19.55 1.28 -5.91
CA VAL A 34 -18.71 0.14 -5.55
C VAL A 34 -18.44 0.27 -4.04
N PRO A 35 -18.92 -0.66 -3.20
CA PRO A 35 -18.60 -0.63 -1.79
C PRO A 35 -17.09 -0.87 -1.62
N MET A 36 -16.36 0.09 -1.04
CA MET A 36 -15.06 -0.21 -0.46
C MET A 36 -15.28 -1.26 0.64
N PRO A 37 -14.62 -2.43 0.59
CA PRO A 37 -14.78 -3.42 1.64
C PRO A 37 -14.21 -2.87 2.94
N THR A 38 -15.08 -2.82 3.95
CA THR A 38 -14.74 -2.53 5.35
C THR A 38 -13.73 -3.58 5.83
N VAL A 39 -12.54 -3.12 6.22
CA VAL A 39 -11.48 -3.97 6.78
C VAL A 39 -11.92 -4.40 8.18
N SER A 40 -12.68 -5.48 8.26
CA SER A 40 -13.18 -6.06 9.51
C SER A 40 -13.14 -7.60 9.49
N ALA A 41 -12.40 -8.20 8.56
CA ALA A 41 -12.16 -9.64 8.55
C ALA A 41 -10.71 -9.92 8.94
N PRO A 42 -10.44 -10.83 9.88
CA PRO A 42 -9.10 -11.32 10.11
C PRO A 42 -8.61 -11.98 8.81
N ALA A 43 -7.53 -11.46 8.25
CA ALA A 43 -6.85 -12.09 7.12
C ALA A 43 -6.04 -13.28 7.65
N ASP A 44 -6.72 -14.27 8.25
CA ASP A 44 -6.06 -15.43 8.84
C ASP A 44 -5.28 -16.22 7.79
N THR A 45 -5.73 -16.15 6.54
CA THR A 45 -5.14 -16.88 5.41
C THR A 45 -4.78 -15.99 4.21
N CYS A 46 -3.51 -16.04 3.82
CA CYS A 46 -2.98 -15.43 2.60
C CYS A 46 -3.11 -16.42 1.44
N HIS A 47 -4.03 -16.13 0.52
CA HIS A 47 -4.34 -16.96 -0.66
C HIS A 47 -4.58 -16.13 -1.93
N THR A 48 -4.82 -14.83 -1.80
CA THR A 48 -5.03 -13.92 -2.91
C THR A 48 -4.08 -12.75 -2.78
N LEU A 49 -3.87 -12.00 -3.86
CA LEU A 49 -3.10 -10.76 -3.82
C LEU A 49 -3.53 -9.84 -2.67
N TYR A 50 -4.85 -9.67 -2.52
CA TYR A 50 -5.43 -8.81 -1.51
C TYR A 50 -5.21 -9.32 -0.07
N THR A 51 -5.55 -10.58 0.22
CA THR A 51 -5.41 -11.11 1.60
C THR A 51 -3.95 -11.23 2.03
N CYS A 52 -3.06 -11.55 1.10
CA CYS A 52 -1.63 -11.55 1.36
C CYS A 52 -1.07 -10.15 1.61
N ALA A 53 -1.50 -9.13 0.86
CA ALA A 53 -1.10 -7.75 1.12
C ALA A 53 -1.56 -7.26 2.51
N LEU A 54 -2.77 -7.63 2.94
CA LEU A 54 -3.25 -7.33 4.30
C LEU A 54 -2.40 -8.02 5.36
N LYS A 55 -2.08 -9.30 5.17
CA LYS A 55 -1.28 -10.08 6.13
C LYS A 55 0.18 -9.59 6.20
N ILE A 56 0.78 -9.20 5.08
CA ILE A 56 2.09 -8.54 5.05
C ILE A 56 2.05 -7.25 5.85
N ARG A 57 1.04 -6.41 5.62
CA ARG A 57 0.90 -5.14 6.34
C ARG A 57 0.78 -5.36 7.85
N ALA A 58 -0.05 -6.30 8.28
CA ALA A 58 -0.22 -6.64 9.69
C ALA A 58 1.10 -7.13 10.30
N ARG A 59 1.78 -8.10 9.67
CA ARG A 59 3.09 -8.60 10.14
C ARG A 59 4.16 -7.51 10.23
N ILE A 60 4.15 -6.53 9.32
CA ILE A 60 5.08 -5.41 9.39
C ILE A 60 4.72 -4.52 10.58
N ALA A 61 3.45 -4.15 10.73
CA ALA A 61 2.99 -3.34 11.86
C ALA A 61 3.35 -3.97 13.21
N ASP A 62 3.14 -5.28 13.38
CA ASP A 62 3.47 -6.03 14.61
C ASP A 62 4.96 -5.99 14.97
N HIS A 63 5.85 -5.77 14.00
CA HIS A 63 7.30 -5.68 14.21
C HIS A 63 7.83 -4.25 14.24
N VAL A 64 7.00 -3.23 14.00
CA VAL A 64 7.42 -1.85 14.21
C VAL A 64 7.61 -1.67 15.70
N THR A 65 8.88 -1.48 16.11
CA THR A 65 9.22 -1.22 17.51
C THR A 65 8.38 -0.06 18.02
N GLN A 66 7.67 -0.24 19.13
CA GLN A 66 6.91 0.84 19.75
C GLN A 66 7.87 1.86 20.37
N GLY A 67 7.55 3.13 20.22
CA GLY A 67 8.33 4.25 20.73
C GLY A 67 7.50 5.52 20.78
N PRO A 68 7.99 6.59 21.42
CA PRO A 68 7.29 7.87 21.51
C PRO A 68 7.39 8.63 20.17
N TYR A 69 6.92 8.02 19.09
CA TYR A 69 6.94 8.58 17.75
C TYR A 69 5.72 9.47 17.51
N ASP A 70 5.89 10.61 16.84
CA ASP A 70 4.76 11.42 16.39
C ASP A 70 3.91 10.63 15.38
N LYS A 71 2.60 10.50 15.61
CA LYS A 71 1.66 9.80 14.73
C LYS A 71 1.60 10.37 13.30
N LYS A 72 2.14 11.57 13.07
CA LYS A 72 2.27 12.19 11.74
C LYS A 72 3.45 11.65 10.93
N LEU A 73 4.39 10.94 11.55
CA LEU A 73 5.53 10.36 10.86
C LEU A 73 5.09 9.32 9.83
N LEU A 74 5.85 9.27 8.74
CA LEU A 74 5.59 8.39 7.62
C LEU A 74 6.92 8.03 6.96
N ALA A 75 7.25 6.73 6.97
CA ALA A 75 8.38 6.19 6.24
C ALA A 75 7.87 5.35 5.07
N LYS A 76 8.50 5.47 3.89
CA LYS A 76 8.26 4.55 2.77
C LYS A 76 9.47 3.66 2.58
N VAL A 77 9.22 2.35 2.59
CA VAL A 77 10.26 1.33 2.42
C VAL A 77 9.95 0.52 1.18
N ASN A 78 10.95 0.39 0.30
CA ASN A 78 10.95 -0.57 -0.78
C ASN A 78 11.75 -1.80 -0.36
N PHE A 79 11.29 -2.99 -0.69
CA PHE A 79 12.05 -4.21 -0.45
C PHE A 79 11.76 -5.27 -1.50
N GLN A 80 12.70 -6.19 -1.66
CA GLN A 80 12.64 -7.27 -2.62
C GLN A 80 12.68 -8.62 -1.93
N LEU A 81 11.89 -9.56 -2.44
CA LEU A 81 11.84 -10.95 -1.99
C LEU A 81 12.46 -11.88 -3.03
N ASN A 82 13.22 -12.88 -2.59
CA ASN A 82 13.67 -13.98 -3.45
C ASN A 82 12.54 -15.02 -3.66
N ASP A 83 12.83 -16.19 -4.21
CA ASP A 83 11.88 -17.29 -4.40
C ASP A 83 11.52 -18.06 -3.11
N LYS A 84 12.22 -17.77 -2.00
CA LYS A 84 11.97 -18.32 -0.65
C LYS A 84 11.23 -17.35 0.27
N ALA A 85 10.70 -16.25 -0.29
CA ALA A 85 10.06 -15.17 0.44
C ALA A 85 10.97 -14.47 1.47
N GLU A 86 12.29 -14.53 1.27
CA GLU A 86 13.27 -13.85 2.12
C GLU A 86 13.60 -12.46 1.56
N VAL A 87 13.84 -11.49 2.44
CA VAL A 87 14.22 -10.13 2.05
C VAL A 87 15.68 -10.11 1.57
N ILE A 88 15.89 -9.88 0.29
CA ILE A 88 17.22 -9.77 -0.33
C ILE A 88 17.71 -8.33 -0.50
N ALA A 89 16.78 -7.37 -0.56
CA ALA A 89 17.09 -5.95 -0.61
C ALA A 89 16.04 -5.15 0.16
N VAL A 90 16.48 -4.10 0.84
CA VAL A 90 15.59 -3.14 1.50
C VAL A 90 16.18 -1.75 1.38
N ARG A 91 15.35 -0.77 1.06
CA ARG A 91 15.73 0.62 0.88
C ARG A 91 14.66 1.54 1.45
N LEU A 92 15.10 2.55 2.19
CA LEU A 92 14.24 3.68 2.54
C LEU A 92 14.06 4.57 1.30
N VAL A 93 12.81 4.65 0.81
CA VAL A 93 12.43 5.48 -0.33
C VAL A 93 12.06 6.88 0.13
N GLN A 94 11.43 7.00 1.29
CA GLN A 94 11.08 8.26 1.92
C GLN A 94 11.36 8.17 3.42
N SER A 95 12.20 9.06 3.93
CA SER A 95 12.44 9.23 5.36
C SER A 95 11.25 9.92 6.03
N SER A 96 10.98 9.55 7.28
CA SER A 96 10.01 10.25 8.12
C SER A 96 10.53 11.58 8.67
N GLY A 97 11.84 11.84 8.56
CA GLY A 97 12.54 12.90 9.28
C GLY A 97 13.09 12.46 10.64
N GLU A 98 12.72 11.27 11.12
CA GLU A 98 13.22 10.69 12.37
C GLU A 98 14.00 9.40 12.13
N LYS A 99 15.33 9.48 12.28
CA LYS A 99 16.24 8.36 12.01
C LYS A 99 15.90 7.09 12.79
N GLN A 100 15.45 7.21 14.03
CA GLN A 100 15.09 6.05 14.86
C GLN A 100 13.85 5.33 14.32
N PHE A 101 12.84 6.09 13.88
CA PHE A 101 11.64 5.53 13.26
C PHE A 101 11.95 4.90 11.89
N ASP A 102 12.77 5.54 11.07
CA ASP A 102 13.20 4.99 9.78
C ASP A 102 13.93 3.64 9.95
N GLN A 103 14.81 3.55 10.95
CA GLN A 103 15.50 2.30 11.28
C GLN A 103 14.54 1.23 11.81
N ALA A 104 13.57 1.62 12.66
CA ALA A 104 12.54 0.71 13.14
C ALA A 104 11.70 0.15 11.99
N ALA A 105 11.31 0.99 11.03
CA ALA A 105 10.58 0.59 9.83
C ALA A 105 11.36 -0.43 8.98
N ILE A 106 12.66 -0.19 8.74
CA ILE A 106 13.51 -1.14 7.99
C ILE A 106 13.66 -2.47 8.73
N ARG A 107 13.86 -2.43 10.06
CA ARG A 107 13.96 -3.65 10.88
C ARG A 107 12.66 -4.43 10.87
N ALA A 108 11.51 -3.76 11.00
CA ALA A 108 10.20 -4.38 10.97
C ALA A 108 10.00 -5.17 9.69
N VAL A 109 10.29 -4.56 8.53
CA VAL A 109 10.26 -5.27 7.24
C VAL A 109 11.12 -6.52 7.27
N ARG A 110 12.39 -6.44 7.71
CA ARG A 110 13.27 -7.62 7.75
C ARG A 110 12.74 -8.72 8.67
N GLN A 111 12.12 -8.37 9.80
CA GLN A 111 11.60 -9.31 10.78
C GLN A 111 10.28 -9.98 10.33
N SER A 112 9.51 -9.32 9.47
CA SER A 112 8.25 -9.89 8.95
C SER A 112 8.46 -11.08 8.00
N PHE A 113 9.67 -11.25 7.46
CA PHE A 113 10.03 -12.27 6.47
C PHE A 113 11.12 -13.23 6.99
N PRO A 114 11.13 -14.50 6.54
CA PRO A 114 10.27 -15.06 5.49
C PRO A 114 8.81 -15.29 5.92
N MET A 115 7.91 -15.21 4.95
CA MET A 115 6.47 -15.45 5.16
C MET A 115 6.03 -16.67 4.34
N ALA A 116 5.94 -17.82 5.00
CA ALA A 116 5.69 -19.12 4.36
C ALA A 116 4.40 -19.16 3.53
N ASP A 117 3.36 -18.40 3.90
CA ASP A 117 2.12 -18.35 3.14
C ASP A 117 2.29 -17.85 1.71
N LEU A 118 3.28 -16.98 1.45
CA LEU A 118 3.55 -16.50 0.10
C LEU A 118 4.05 -17.62 -0.81
N LEU A 119 4.71 -18.63 -0.26
CA LEU A 119 5.21 -19.80 -1.00
C LEU A 119 4.09 -20.75 -1.42
N ARG A 120 2.87 -20.55 -0.91
CA ARG A 120 1.68 -21.34 -1.28
C ARG A 120 0.93 -20.75 -2.47
N LEU A 121 1.33 -19.56 -2.92
CA LEU A 121 0.77 -18.90 -4.09
C LEU A 121 1.31 -19.54 -5.36
N ASP A 122 0.52 -19.48 -6.43
CA ASP A 122 1.04 -19.81 -7.76
C ASP A 122 2.11 -18.79 -8.17
N LYS A 123 2.96 -19.18 -9.12
CA LYS A 123 4.11 -18.38 -9.56
C LYS A 123 3.71 -16.99 -10.06
N GLN A 124 2.58 -16.87 -10.77
CA GLN A 124 2.13 -15.59 -11.32
C GLN A 124 1.69 -14.66 -10.18
N THR A 125 0.91 -15.17 -9.23
CA THR A 125 0.49 -14.42 -8.05
C THR A 125 1.70 -14.02 -7.19
N TYR A 126 2.67 -14.91 -7.00
CA TYR A 126 3.89 -14.65 -6.23
C TYR A 126 4.72 -13.49 -6.81
N GLN A 127 4.80 -13.36 -8.14
CA GLN A 127 5.60 -12.32 -8.80
C GLN A 127 5.21 -10.90 -8.36
N HIS A 128 3.94 -10.68 -8.02
CA HIS A 128 3.47 -9.39 -7.50
C HIS A 128 4.05 -9.01 -6.12
N PHE A 129 4.67 -9.95 -5.40
CA PHE A 129 5.29 -9.74 -4.09
C PHE A 129 6.81 -9.66 -4.12
N THR A 130 7.44 -9.81 -5.29
CA THR A 130 8.91 -9.81 -5.42
C THR A 130 9.55 -8.43 -5.23
N ASN A 131 8.80 -7.35 -5.42
CA ASN A 131 9.26 -5.98 -5.24
C ASN A 131 8.10 -5.11 -4.70
N LEU A 132 8.16 -4.79 -3.42
CA LEU A 132 7.05 -4.17 -2.68
C LEU A 132 7.43 -2.79 -2.18
N ASN A 133 6.44 -1.89 -2.18
CA ASN A 133 6.53 -0.59 -1.54
C ASN A 133 5.51 -0.51 -0.42
N VAL A 134 5.97 -0.29 0.81
CA VAL A 134 5.12 -0.17 1.98
C VAL A 134 5.28 1.19 2.62
N MET A 135 4.16 1.74 3.09
CA MET A 135 4.11 2.95 3.88
C MET A 135 3.86 2.56 5.33
N ILE A 136 4.76 2.97 6.22
CA ILE A 136 4.75 2.63 7.64
C ILE A 136 4.49 3.90 8.43
N LYS A 137 3.58 3.81 9.40
CA LYS A 137 3.17 4.88 10.32
C LYS A 137 3.23 4.35 11.75
N PRO A 138 3.53 5.18 12.76
CA PRO A 138 3.34 4.82 14.16
C PRO A 138 1.85 4.56 14.46
N GLU A 139 1.57 3.64 15.39
CA GLU A 139 0.20 3.37 15.86
C GLU A 139 -0.31 4.42 16.87
#